data_AF-Q4BXF9-F1
#
_entry.id   AF-Q4BXF9-F1
#
_cell.length_a   1.000
_cell.length_b   1.000
_cell.length_c   1.000
_cell.angle_alpha   90.00
_cell.angle_beta   90.00
_cell.angle_gamma   90.00
#
_symmetry.space_group_name_H-M   'P 1'
#
loop_
_entity.id
_entity.type
_entity.pdbx_description
1 polymer ?
#
loop_
_entity_poly.entity_id
_entity_poly.type
_entity_poly.pdbx_seq_one_letter_code
_entity_poly.pdbx_strand_id
1 'polypeptide(L)'
;MRTSVDETLMDGFEVVKAYKSLSSVEEAFRCYKSIDLKVRPIYHYKGDRVKAHIFLCMLAYYVEWHLKQKLAPLLFEDEEIDDKYEDVIKARRSDSAIAKDRKKRNEENLPVHSFRTLIEDLGTICLNTVECNLDSGKYVFYKITRPTELQQKALSLLGISSICTQ
;
A
#
# COMPACT_ATOMS: atom_id res chain seq x y z
N MET A 1 20.92 -18.16 23.13
CA MET A 1 20.17 -16.92 22.83
C MET A 1 19.52 -16.46 24.13
N ARG A 2 19.49 -15.16 24.46
CA ARG A 2 18.81 -14.69 25.69
C ARG A 2 17.43 -14.19 25.31
N THR A 3 16.38 -14.86 25.77
CA THR A 3 14.97 -14.48 25.60
C THR A 3 14.23 -14.73 26.91
N SER A 4 13.18 -13.97 27.18
CA SER A 4 12.28 -14.18 28.34
C SER A 4 11.16 -15.17 28.04
N VAL A 5 11.10 -15.70 26.81
CA VAL A 5 10.12 -16.72 26.40
C VAL A 5 10.66 -18.11 26.74
N ASP A 6 9.80 -18.95 27.29
CA ASP A 6 10.12 -20.33 27.64
C ASP A 6 10.39 -21.17 26.39
N GLU A 7 11.40 -22.06 26.44
CA GLU A 7 11.79 -22.92 25.31
C GLU A 7 10.68 -23.89 24.89
N THR A 8 9.70 -24.15 25.76
CA THR A 8 8.52 -24.97 25.43
C THR A 8 7.46 -24.24 24.60
N LEU A 9 7.52 -22.90 24.55
CA LEU A 9 6.55 -22.06 23.83
C LEU A 9 7.05 -21.61 22.46
N MET A 10 8.37 -21.38 22.31
CA MET A 10 8.98 -21.00 21.05
C MET A 10 10.39 -21.59 20.92
N ASP A 11 10.66 -22.22 19.78
CA ASP A 11 12.01 -22.66 19.44
C ASP A 11 12.91 -21.46 19.07
N GLY A 12 14.23 -21.62 19.15
CA GLY A 12 15.21 -20.57 18.87
C GLY A 12 15.00 -19.88 17.51
N PHE A 13 14.55 -20.62 16.48
CA PHE A 13 14.21 -20.04 15.18
C PHE A 13 13.00 -19.10 15.23
N GLU A 14 11.97 -19.46 16.00
CA GLU A 14 10.79 -18.62 16.21
C GLU A 14 11.13 -17.33 16.94
N VAL A 15 12.00 -17.41 17.94
CA VAL A 15 12.48 -16.22 18.67
C VAL A 15 13.24 -15.28 17.74
N VAL A 16 14.10 -15.80 16.84
CA VAL A 16 14.83 -14.97 15.86
C VAL A 16 13.87 -14.34 14.86
N LYS A 17 12.88 -15.09 14.37
CA LYS A 17 11.86 -14.58 13.45
C LYS A 17 11.04 -13.45 14.09
N ALA A 18 10.59 -13.66 15.33
CA ALA A 18 9.87 -12.64 16.10
C ALA A 18 10.72 -11.37 16.28
N TYR A 19 12.01 -11.51 16.59
CA TYR A 19 12.92 -10.37 16.73
C TYR A 19 13.15 -9.63 15.40
N LYS A 20 13.28 -10.35 14.28
CA LYS A 20 13.39 -9.74 12.94
C LYS A 20 12.11 -9.01 12.52
N SER A 21 10.95 -9.52 12.89
CA SER A 21 9.67 -8.86 12.61
C SER A 21 9.56 -7.46 13.24
N LEU A 22 10.28 -7.22 14.35
CA LEU A 22 10.36 -5.91 14.98
C LEU A 22 11.06 -4.88 14.09
N SER A 23 12.11 -5.29 13.38
CA SER A 23 12.79 -4.42 12.40
C SER A 23 11.86 -4.01 11.26
N SER A 24 10.94 -4.89 10.84
CA SER A 24 9.92 -4.56 9.83
C SER A 24 8.95 -3.48 10.33
N VAL A 25 8.61 -3.51 11.63
CA VAL A 25 7.78 -2.46 12.26
C VAL A 25 8.53 -1.11 12.26
N GLU A 26 9.81 -1.10 12.64
CA GLU A 26 10.63 0.11 12.60
C GLU A 26 10.82 0.67 11.20
N GLU A 27 11.03 -0.20 10.21
CA GLU A 27 11.11 0.17 8.80
C GLU A 27 9.80 0.77 8.31
N ALA A 28 8.66 0.16 8.64
CA ALA A 28 7.34 0.71 8.34
C ALA A 28 7.22 2.13 8.89
N PHE A 29 7.48 2.34 10.19
CA PHE A 29 7.46 3.69 10.80
C PHE A 29 8.41 4.68 10.13
N ARG A 30 9.56 4.23 9.62
CA ARG A 30 10.52 5.07 8.88
C ARG A 30 9.99 5.46 7.50
N CYS A 31 9.41 4.53 6.75
CA CYS A 31 8.79 4.79 5.45
C CYS A 31 7.61 5.76 5.55
N TYR A 32 6.73 5.62 6.56
CA TYR A 32 5.60 6.54 6.79
C TYR A 32 6.02 7.98 7.02
N LYS A 33 7.07 8.18 7.82
CA LYS A 33 7.57 9.52 8.14
C LYS A 33 8.25 10.20 6.96
N SER A 34 8.68 9.42 5.96
CA SER A 34 9.65 9.89 4.96
C SER A 34 9.10 9.92 3.54
N ILE A 35 8.35 8.89 3.11
CA ILE A 35 8.17 8.58 1.68
C ILE A 35 6.70 8.51 1.27
N ASP A 36 5.85 7.75 1.97
CA ASP A 36 4.51 7.42 1.45
C ASP A 36 3.43 8.40 1.92
N LEU A 37 3.35 8.67 3.23
CA LEU A 37 2.22 9.43 3.79
C LEU A 37 2.59 10.86 4.24
N LYS A 38 3.88 11.21 4.20
CA LYS A 38 4.42 12.52 4.63
C LYS A 38 3.91 12.99 5.99
N VAL A 39 3.60 12.07 6.91
CA VAL A 39 3.10 12.37 8.27
C VAL A 39 4.26 12.78 9.18
N ARG A 40 5.12 13.69 8.72
CA ARG A 40 6.22 14.19 9.53
C ARG A 40 5.62 14.84 10.78
N PRO A 41 6.14 14.55 11.98
CA PRO A 41 5.70 15.25 13.17
C PRO A 41 5.95 16.75 12.99
N ILE A 42 4.88 17.55 12.97
CA ILE A 42 4.98 18.94 13.39
C ILE A 42 5.36 18.85 14.87
N TYR A 43 6.45 19.49 15.31
CA TYR A 43 6.97 19.30 16.66
C TYR A 43 5.87 19.48 17.73
N HIS A 44 5.34 18.37 18.25
CA HIS A 44 4.25 18.34 19.20
C HIS A 44 4.83 18.26 20.61
N TYR A 45 4.66 19.33 21.38
CA TYR A 45 5.15 19.40 22.76
C TYR A 45 4.08 19.07 23.82
N LYS A 46 2.80 19.04 23.42
CA LYS A 46 1.68 18.67 24.30
C LYS A 46 1.39 17.18 24.18
N GLY A 47 1.29 16.49 25.32
CA GLY A 47 1.09 15.04 25.39
C GLY A 47 -0.09 14.53 24.56
N ASP A 48 -1.23 15.24 24.58
CA ASP A 48 -2.42 14.83 23.83
C ASP A 48 -2.22 14.90 22.30
N ARG A 49 -1.47 15.91 21.83
CA ARG A 49 -1.16 16.06 20.39
C ARG A 49 -0.20 14.97 19.91
N VAL A 50 0.74 14.55 20.77
CA VAL A 50 1.63 13.42 20.49
C VAL A 50 0.82 12.13 20.35
N LYS A 51 -0.09 11.85 21.31
CA LYS A 51 -0.96 10.67 21.26
C LYS A 51 -1.83 10.65 20.00
N ALA A 52 -2.48 11.76 19.67
CA ALA A 52 -3.31 11.87 18.47
C ALA A 52 -2.51 11.65 17.17
N HIS A 53 -1.30 12.20 17.08
CA HIS A 53 -0.43 12.01 15.92
C HIS A 53 0.01 10.56 15.76
N ILE A 54 0.46 9.91 16.84
CA ILE A 54 0.82 8.49 16.82
C ILE A 54 -0.37 7.63 16.39
N PHE A 55 -1.56 7.93 16.91
CA PHE A 55 -2.80 7.23 16.53
C PHE A 55 -3.09 7.35 15.02
N LEU A 56 -3.00 8.56 14.46
CA LEU A 56 -3.18 8.77 13.02
C LEU A 56 -2.12 8.03 12.18
N CYS A 57 -0.85 8.03 12.62
CA CYS A 57 0.21 7.25 11.96
C CYS A 57 -0.10 5.75 11.95
N MET A 58 -0.56 5.20 13.08
CA MET A 58 -0.94 3.79 13.20
C MET A 58 -2.14 3.44 12.32
N LEU A 59 -3.17 4.29 12.32
CA LEU A 59 -4.36 4.09 11.48
C LEU A 59 -3.98 4.08 10.01
N ALA A 60 -3.16 5.02 9.58
CA ALA A 60 -2.80 5.11 8.20
C ALA A 60 -1.84 3.98 7.76
N TYR A 61 -0.96 3.51 8.65
CA TYR A 61 -0.21 2.28 8.43
C TYR A 61 -1.13 1.08 8.19
N TYR A 62 -2.14 0.94 9.04
CA TYR A 62 -3.08 -0.15 8.94
C TYR A 62 -3.84 -0.11 7.61
N VAL A 63 -4.31 1.06 7.18
CA VAL A 63 -4.99 1.23 5.90
C VAL A 63 -4.05 0.90 4.73
N GLU A 64 -2.84 1.45 4.69
CA GLU A 64 -1.88 1.18 3.62
C GLU A 64 -1.49 -0.30 3.57
N TRP A 65 -1.28 -0.95 4.73
CA TRP A 65 -1.02 -2.39 4.79
C TRP A 65 -2.16 -3.19 4.16
N HIS A 66 -3.41 -2.88 4.51
CA HIS A 66 -4.58 -3.51 3.89
C HIS A 66 -4.68 -3.25 2.38
N LEU A 67 -4.37 -2.02 1.94
CA LEU A 67 -4.37 -1.68 0.52
C LEU A 67 -3.29 -2.46 -0.24
N LYS A 68 -2.07 -2.56 0.31
CA LYS A 68 -0.96 -3.31 -0.28
C LYS A 68 -1.32 -4.79 -0.45
N GLN A 69 -1.90 -5.41 0.58
CA GLN A 69 -2.37 -6.80 0.51
C GLN A 69 -3.41 -7.01 -0.61
N LYS A 70 -4.38 -6.10 -0.75
CA LYS A 70 -5.39 -6.19 -1.82
C LYS A 70 -4.83 -5.88 -3.21
N LEU A 71 -3.85 -4.99 -3.30
CA LEU A 71 -3.27 -4.52 -4.55
C LEU A 71 -1.98 -5.26 -4.96
N ALA A 72 -1.55 -6.26 -4.19
CA ALA A 72 -0.34 -7.05 -4.45
C ALA A 72 -0.17 -7.53 -5.91
N PRO A 73 -1.25 -7.91 -6.65
CA PRO A 73 -1.16 -8.26 -8.08
C PRO A 73 -0.67 -7.12 -9.00
N LEU A 74 -0.82 -5.86 -8.57
CA LEU A 74 -0.43 -4.65 -9.29
C LEU A 74 0.84 -4.01 -8.72
N LEU A 75 1.37 -4.52 -7.60
CA LEU A 75 2.55 -3.98 -6.94
C LEU A 75 3.78 -4.84 -7.20
N PHE A 76 4.97 -4.25 -6.95
CA PHE A 76 6.23 -4.99 -6.81
C PHE A 76 6.30 -5.77 -5.48
N GLU A 77 5.21 -6.43 -5.12
CA GLU A 77 5.13 -7.30 -3.95
C GLU A 77 5.15 -8.76 -4.38
N ASP A 78 5.82 -9.56 -3.55
CA ASP A 78 5.87 -11.01 -3.68
C ASP A 78 4.63 -11.58 -3.01
N GLU A 79 3.78 -12.25 -3.80
CA GLU A 79 2.53 -12.87 -3.34
C GLU A 79 2.77 -14.28 -2.77
N GLU A 80 3.93 -14.87 -3.03
CA GLU A 80 4.26 -16.26 -2.74
C GLU A 80 5.47 -16.33 -1.79
N ILE A 81 5.38 -15.59 -0.68
CA ILE A 81 6.42 -15.64 0.35
C ILE A 81 6.35 -17.00 1.05
N ASP A 82 7.34 -17.86 0.82
CA ASP A 82 7.51 -19.12 1.54
C ASP A 82 8.02 -18.81 2.96
N ASP A 83 7.11 -18.85 3.94
CA ASP A 83 7.40 -18.45 5.33
C ASP A 83 8.08 -19.58 6.15
N LYS A 84 8.83 -20.46 5.45
CA LYS A 84 9.56 -21.57 6.05
C LYS A 84 10.67 -21.08 6.97
N TYR A 85 10.80 -21.78 8.10
CA TYR A 85 11.76 -21.52 9.18
C TYR A 85 13.24 -21.51 8.75
N GLU A 86 13.59 -22.12 7.62
CA GLU A 86 14.97 -22.23 7.12
C GLU A 86 15.49 -20.91 6.49
N ASP A 87 14.59 -20.05 5.98
CA ASP A 87 14.95 -18.83 5.26
C ASP A 87 15.10 -17.60 6.17
N VAL A 88 15.10 -17.80 7.50
CA VAL A 88 15.30 -16.73 8.49
C VAL A 88 16.62 -15.98 8.25
N ILE A 89 17.63 -16.58 7.58
CA ILE A 89 18.92 -15.93 7.29
C ILE A 89 18.85 -15.05 6.04
N LYS A 90 18.18 -15.49 4.97
CA LYS A 90 18.01 -14.75 3.71
C LYS A 90 16.65 -15.08 3.10
N ALA A 91 15.83 -14.06 2.89
CA ALA A 91 14.57 -14.19 2.18
C ALA A 91 14.82 -14.60 0.71
N ARG A 92 14.15 -15.66 0.26
CA ARG A 92 14.13 -16.07 -1.14
C ARG A 92 12.95 -15.39 -1.84
N ARG A 93 13.20 -14.81 -3.01
CA ARG A 93 12.14 -14.27 -3.87
C ARG A 93 11.49 -15.41 -4.65
N SER A 94 10.17 -15.36 -4.81
CA SER A 94 9.43 -16.27 -5.68
C SER A 94 9.75 -16.05 -7.15
N ASP A 95 9.41 -17.04 -7.98
CA ASP A 95 9.55 -16.93 -9.43
C ASP A 95 8.63 -15.84 -10.01
N SER A 96 7.44 -15.66 -9.42
CA SER A 96 6.50 -14.60 -9.79
C SER A 96 7.07 -13.21 -9.48
N ALA A 97 7.73 -13.01 -8.33
CA ALA A 97 8.39 -11.76 -7.98
C ALA A 97 9.58 -11.45 -8.89
N ILE A 98 10.37 -12.46 -9.28
CA ILE A 98 11.46 -12.29 -10.25
C ILE A 98 10.90 -11.94 -11.64
N ALA A 99 9.81 -12.57 -12.05
CA ALA A 99 9.14 -12.28 -13.32
C ALA A 99 8.59 -10.85 -13.37
N LYS A 100 7.91 -10.39 -12.30
CA LYS A 100 7.41 -9.00 -12.17
C LYS A 100 8.56 -7.99 -12.24
N ASP A 101 9.67 -8.27 -11.57
CA ASP A 101 10.83 -7.37 -11.57
C ASP A 101 11.51 -7.28 -12.93
N ARG A 102 11.62 -8.42 -13.63
CA ARG A 102 12.23 -8.48 -14.97
C ARG A 102 11.33 -7.85 -16.04
N LYS A 103 10.04 -8.17 -16.03
CA LYS A 103 9.08 -7.74 -17.07
C LYS A 103 8.48 -6.37 -16.78
N LYS A 104 8.54 -5.91 -15.52
CA LYS A 104 7.80 -4.73 -15.02
C LYS A 104 6.31 -4.79 -15.37
N ARG A 105 5.78 -6.00 -15.52
CA ARG A 105 4.37 -6.29 -15.82
C ARG A 105 3.90 -7.49 -15.02
N ASN A 106 2.60 -7.54 -14.74
CA ASN A 106 1.94 -8.68 -14.11
C ASN A 106 1.55 -9.76 -15.15
N GLU A 107 0.89 -10.83 -14.70
CA GLU A 107 0.44 -11.94 -15.55
C GLU A 107 -0.58 -11.51 -16.62
N GLU A 108 -1.40 -10.50 -16.30
CA GLU A 108 -2.37 -9.89 -17.22
C GLU A 108 -1.73 -8.86 -18.17
N ASN A 109 -0.40 -8.76 -18.20
CA ASN A 109 0.38 -7.82 -19.00
C ASN A 109 0.12 -6.33 -18.65
N LEU A 110 -0.45 -6.03 -17.48
CA LEU A 110 -0.56 -4.69 -16.93
C LEU A 110 0.78 -4.25 -16.32
N PRO A 111 1.15 -2.96 -16.39
CA PRO A 111 2.36 -2.47 -15.72
C PRO A 111 2.24 -2.63 -14.19
N VAL A 112 3.31 -3.08 -13.54
CA VAL A 112 3.41 -3.09 -12.07
C VAL A 112 3.96 -1.77 -11.56
N HIS A 113 3.44 -1.33 -10.41
CA HIS A 113 3.72 -0.04 -9.81
C HIS A 113 4.36 -0.18 -8.43
N SER A 114 5.01 0.88 -7.94
CA SER A 114 5.19 1.02 -6.49
C SER A 114 3.85 1.48 -5.90
N PHE A 115 3.63 1.27 -4.61
CA PHE A 115 2.39 1.70 -3.97
C PHE A 115 2.09 3.17 -4.23
N ARG A 116 3.10 4.03 -4.07
CA ARG A 116 3.00 5.46 -4.36
C ARG A 116 2.59 5.76 -5.80
N THR A 117 3.24 5.17 -6.80
CA THR A 117 2.91 5.49 -8.20
C THR A 117 1.55 4.94 -8.60
N LEU A 118 1.07 3.87 -7.95
CA LEU A 118 -0.29 3.37 -8.13
C LEU A 118 -1.33 4.33 -7.54
N ILE A 119 -1.09 4.87 -6.34
CA ILE A 119 -1.97 5.87 -5.74
C ILE A 119 -1.96 7.19 -6.54
N GLU A 120 -0.80 7.61 -7.05
CA GLU A 120 -0.70 8.77 -7.94
C GLU A 120 -1.48 8.57 -9.25
N ASP A 121 -1.42 7.36 -9.84
CA ASP A 121 -2.21 7.02 -11.02
C ASP A 121 -3.72 6.99 -10.73
N LEU A 122 -4.13 6.36 -9.62
CA LEU A 122 -5.53 6.38 -9.17
C LEU A 122 -6.04 7.79 -8.88
N GLY A 123 -5.16 8.69 -8.43
CA GLY A 123 -5.45 10.10 -8.22
C GLY A 123 -5.80 10.88 -9.49
N THR A 124 -5.58 10.31 -10.69
CA THR A 124 -6.03 10.91 -11.96
C THR A 124 -7.53 10.73 -12.22
N ILE A 125 -8.21 9.89 -11.43
CA ILE A 125 -9.67 9.75 -11.44
C ILE A 125 -10.27 10.94 -10.68
N CYS A 126 -10.70 11.94 -11.43
CA CYS A 126 -11.24 13.18 -10.88
C CYS A 126 -12.71 13.39 -11.27
N LEU A 127 -13.44 14.12 -10.43
CA LEU A 127 -14.72 14.71 -10.79
C LEU A 127 -14.47 16.06 -11.48
N ASN A 128 -14.61 16.09 -12.80
CA ASN A 128 -14.43 17.31 -13.58
C ASN A 128 -15.72 18.13 -13.57
N THR A 129 -15.61 19.43 -13.32
CA THR A 129 -16.71 20.38 -13.55
C THR A 129 -16.53 20.94 -14.96
N VAL A 130 -17.48 20.65 -15.84
CA VAL A 130 -17.46 21.10 -17.23
C VAL A 130 -18.43 22.25 -17.37
N GLU A 131 -17.91 23.40 -17.80
CA GLU A 131 -18.71 24.56 -18.17
C GLU A 131 -18.72 24.70 -19.69
N CYS A 132 -19.91 24.74 -20.27
CA CYS A 132 -20.10 24.92 -21.71
C CYS A 132 -20.98 26.15 -21.95
N ASN A 133 -20.50 27.06 -22.78
CA ASN A 133 -21.30 28.15 -23.32
C ASN A 133 -21.77 27.73 -24.72
N LEU A 134 -23.07 27.52 -24.85
CA LEU A 134 -23.76 27.23 -26.11
C LEU A 134 -24.61 28.45 -26.49
N ASP A 135 -25.04 28.54 -27.75
CA ASP A 135 -25.95 29.61 -28.20
C ASP A 135 -27.27 29.62 -27.41
N SER A 136 -27.64 28.49 -26.81
CA SER A 136 -28.82 28.31 -25.95
C SER A 136 -28.60 28.68 -24.48
N GLY A 137 -27.39 29.05 -24.08
CA GLY A 137 -27.05 29.46 -22.72
C GLY A 137 -25.82 28.77 -22.13
N LYS A 138 -25.53 29.08 -20.85
CA LYS A 138 -24.44 28.49 -20.08
C LYS A 138 -24.91 27.23 -19.35
N TYR A 139 -24.19 26.14 -19.53
CA TYR A 139 -24.44 24.84 -18.91
C TYR A 139 -23.26 24.43 -18.04
N VAL A 140 -23.55 23.92 -16.86
CA VAL A 140 -22.54 23.37 -15.94
C VAL A 140 -22.97 21.96 -15.57
N PHE A 141 -22.09 20.99 -15.77
CA PHE A 141 -22.33 19.61 -15.39
C PHE A 141 -21.05 18.95 -14.88
N TYR A 142 -21.22 17.84 -14.16
CA TYR A 142 -20.11 17.09 -13.59
C TYR A 142 -19.82 15.83 -14.43
N LYS A 143 -18.54 15.54 -14.65
CA LYS A 143 -18.10 14.36 -15.40
C LYS A 143 -16.92 13.69 -14.71
N ILE A 144 -17.09 12.44 -14.32
CA ILE A 144 -16.01 11.62 -13.76
C ILE A 144 -15.09 11.19 -14.92
N THR A 145 -13.77 11.23 -14.72
CA THR A 145 -12.79 10.70 -15.67
C THR A 145 -13.03 9.21 -15.91
N ARG A 146 -13.01 8.76 -17.18
CA ARG A 146 -13.11 7.33 -17.51
C ARG A 146 -11.83 6.62 -17.04
N PRO A 147 -11.91 5.67 -16.08
CA PRO A 147 -10.71 5.03 -15.57
C PRO A 147 -10.06 4.12 -16.62
N THR A 148 -8.72 4.03 -16.60
CA THR A 148 -7.94 3.10 -17.44
C THR A 148 -8.18 1.64 -17.04
N GLU A 149 -7.77 0.66 -17.85
CA GLU A 149 -7.90 -0.77 -17.51
C GLU A 149 -7.20 -1.11 -16.18
N LEU A 150 -6.02 -0.54 -15.94
CA LEU A 150 -5.28 -0.70 -14.69
C LEU A 150 -6.06 -0.11 -13.50
N GLN A 151 -6.62 1.08 -13.66
CA GLN A 151 -7.40 1.73 -12.60
C GLN A 151 -8.68 0.95 -12.30
N GLN A 152 -9.35 0.42 -13.32
CA GLN A 152 -10.52 -0.45 -13.13
C GLN A 152 -10.16 -1.73 -12.37
N LYS A 153 -9.01 -2.35 -12.70
CA LYS A 153 -8.50 -3.52 -11.98
C LYS A 153 -8.18 -3.20 -10.52
N ALA A 154 -7.54 -2.07 -10.26
CA ALA A 154 -7.25 -1.63 -8.90
C ALA A 154 -8.55 -1.39 -8.10
N LEU A 155 -9.54 -0.72 -8.68
CA LEU A 155 -10.83 -0.48 -8.03
C LEU A 155 -11.60 -1.79 -7.76
N SER A 156 -11.54 -2.75 -8.68
CA SER A 156 -12.19 -4.05 -8.49
C SER A 156 -11.54 -4.88 -7.39
N LEU A 157 -10.21 -4.89 -7.29
CA LEU A 157 -9.47 -5.50 -6.17
C LEU A 157 -9.81 -4.86 -4.82
N LEU A 158 -10.09 -3.55 -4.80
CA LEU A 158 -10.52 -2.84 -3.60
C LEU A 158 -12.00 -3.06 -3.25
N GLY A 159 -12.80 -3.63 -4.16
CA GLY A 159 -14.24 -3.78 -4.01
C GLY A 159 -15.00 -2.46 -4.18
N ILE A 160 -14.42 -1.48 -4.88
CA ILE A 160 -15.02 -0.17 -5.12
C ILE A 160 -15.70 -0.18 -6.48
N SER A 161 -17.04 -0.09 -6.51
CA SER A 161 -17.76 0.12 -7.76
C SER A 161 -17.61 1.56 -8.21
N SER A 162 -16.95 1.80 -9.35
CA SER A 162 -17.03 3.12 -9.99
C SER A 162 -18.45 3.28 -10.53
N ILE A 163 -19.26 4.12 -9.87
CA ILE A 163 -20.51 4.61 -10.44
C ILE A 163 -20.11 5.58 -11.55
N CYS A 164 -19.80 5.04 -12.74
CA CYS A 164 -19.78 5.84 -13.95
C CYS A 164 -21.24 6.17 -14.25
N THR A 165 -21.69 7.34 -13.79
CA THR A 165 -22.89 7.97 -14.34
C THR A 165 -22.62 8.18 -15.82
N GLN A 166 -23.27 7.35 -16.64
CA GLN A 166 -23.32 7.48 -18.10
C GLN A 166 -24.33 8.56 -18.47
#